data_AF-U7VC09-F1
#
_entry.id   AF-U7VC09-F1
#
_cell.length_a   1.000
_cell.length_b   1.000
_cell.length_c   1.000
_cell.angle_alpha   90.00
_cell.angle_beta   90.00
_cell.angle_gamma   90.00
#
_symmetry.space_group_name_H-M   'P 1'
#
loop_
_entity.id
_entity.type
_entity.pdbx_description
1 polymer ?
#
loop_
_entity_poly.entity_id
_entity_poly.type
_entity_poly.pdbx_seq_one_letter_code
_entity_poly.pdbx_strand_id
1 'polypeptide(L)'
;MTKNRKILIGIIGTALFGIVFSFIQKPLNNRKVLNVIRKEIPDDNFYFIRGLDRDRSLSTNIRYRGIVYSDKLKQAESFSGIQVALEDMDELWKYKESFKRQYEGALAYPLATAPMKENAKKIFGNDIIVYVDFPMIWDLKAQTEFVENNIGKETDQIANMTGYIDVFVDDITKVDIDEYKKKLFDLHQTLYKTYHIDAILYMNLRDRKYLTYEKIDSNIFYIFRNEPKVIELLKKYKENGNLNVVEIGYLTNYFVAPFRNYTLPRIKFEITYKRNDYKKVNVILPKEMKKND
;
A
#
# COMPACT_ATOMS: atom_id res chain seq x y z
N MET A 1 40.15 22.47 44.45
CA MET A 1 39.30 22.65 43.25
C MET A 1 39.66 21.60 42.19
N THR A 2 39.34 20.30 42.38
CA THR A 2 39.81 19.25 41.43
C THR A 2 39.11 17.87 41.54
N LYS A 3 37.86 17.76 42.02
CA LYS A 3 37.17 16.44 42.13
C LYS A 3 36.00 16.21 41.18
N ASN A 4 35.49 17.23 40.48
CA ASN A 4 34.29 17.08 39.63
C ASN A 4 34.54 16.90 38.12
N ARG A 5 35.79 16.90 37.64
CA ARG A 5 36.09 16.71 36.20
C ARG A 5 36.15 15.24 35.74
N LYS A 6 36.39 14.27 36.65
CA LYS A 6 36.52 12.85 36.25
C LYS A 6 35.17 12.15 36.01
N ILE A 7 34.10 12.55 36.69
CA ILE A 7 32.78 11.92 36.57
C ILE A 7 32.05 12.38 35.28
N LEU A 8 32.23 13.65 34.90
CA LEU A 8 31.61 14.19 33.68
C LEU A 8 32.20 13.60 32.39
N ILE A 9 33.50 13.26 32.39
CA ILE A 9 34.18 12.61 31.24
C ILE A 9 33.70 11.15 31.06
N GLY A 10 33.40 10.43 32.14
CA GLY A 10 32.90 9.04 32.08
C GLY A 10 31.48 8.91 31.53
N ILE A 11 30.59 9.87 31.85
CA ILE A 11 29.20 9.89 31.37
C ILE A 11 29.11 10.33 29.90
N ILE A 12 29.94 11.30 29.49
CA ILE A 12 30.04 11.71 28.07
C ILE A 12 30.66 10.58 27.23
N GLY A 13 31.66 9.86 27.74
CA GLY A 13 32.29 8.73 27.06
C GLY A 13 31.35 7.56 26.82
N THR A 14 30.49 7.20 27.78
CA THR A 14 29.53 6.09 27.65
C THR A 14 28.34 6.42 26.75
N ALA A 15 27.85 7.67 26.77
CA ALA A 15 26.82 8.13 25.84
C ALA A 15 27.35 8.22 24.40
N LEU A 16 28.58 8.72 24.19
CA LEU A 16 29.23 8.68 22.87
C LEU A 16 29.43 7.24 22.39
N PHE A 17 29.86 6.33 23.27
CA PHE A 17 30.06 4.93 22.89
C PHE A 17 28.75 4.26 22.44
N GLY A 18 27.65 4.45 23.16
CA GLY A 18 26.34 3.90 22.78
C GLY A 18 25.81 4.45 21.44
N ILE A 19 26.02 5.74 21.20
CA ILE A 19 25.64 6.40 19.95
C ILE A 19 26.50 5.90 18.78
N VAL A 20 27.82 5.87 18.94
CA VAL A 20 28.77 5.36 17.92
C VAL A 20 28.56 3.87 17.64
N PHE A 21 28.26 3.07 18.66
CA PHE A 21 28.00 1.63 18.50
C PHE A 21 26.69 1.37 17.74
N SER A 22 25.65 2.17 17.99
CA SER A 22 24.40 2.14 17.21
C SER A 22 24.64 2.55 15.75
N PHE A 23 25.47 3.58 15.50
CA PHE A 23 25.85 4.02 14.16
C PHE A 23 26.64 2.98 13.35
N ILE A 24 27.39 2.09 14.01
CA ILE A 24 28.19 1.04 13.34
C ILE A 24 27.38 -0.27 13.16
N GLN A 25 26.58 -0.65 14.17
CA GLN A 25 25.86 -1.94 14.15
C GLN A 25 24.73 -1.98 13.11
N LYS A 26 23.99 -0.88 12.93
CA LYS A 26 22.88 -0.84 11.98
C LYS A 26 23.34 -1.05 10.52
N PRO A 27 24.37 -0.36 10.00
CA PRO A 27 24.95 -0.66 8.70
C PRO A 27 25.48 -2.08 8.56
N LEU A 28 26.11 -2.64 9.61
CA LEU A 28 26.64 -4.00 9.59
C LEU A 28 25.52 -5.04 9.48
N ASN A 29 24.48 -4.90 10.28
CA ASN A 29 23.31 -5.79 10.26
C ASN A 29 22.55 -5.68 8.94
N ASN A 30 22.39 -4.46 8.40
CA ASN A 30 21.82 -4.25 7.08
C ASN A 30 22.62 -5.02 6.01
N ARG A 31 23.95 -4.91 6.01
CA ARG A 31 24.81 -5.64 5.06
C ARG A 31 24.64 -7.16 5.18
N LYS A 32 24.56 -7.70 6.40
CA LYS A 32 24.33 -9.15 6.62
C LYS A 32 23.02 -9.61 5.96
N VAL A 33 21.92 -8.87 6.18
CA VAL A 33 20.62 -9.19 5.56
C VAL A 33 20.69 -9.10 4.03
N LEU A 34 21.23 -8.01 3.49
CA LEU A 34 21.37 -7.86 2.03
C LEU A 34 22.21 -8.97 1.41
N ASN A 35 23.26 -9.45 2.08
CA ASN A 35 24.09 -10.55 1.58
C ASN A 35 23.31 -11.87 1.51
N VAL A 36 22.43 -12.15 2.48
CA VAL A 36 21.58 -13.36 2.42
C VAL A 36 20.57 -13.22 1.29
N ILE A 37 19.90 -12.08 1.17
CA ILE A 37 18.92 -11.83 0.09
C ILE A 37 19.59 -11.97 -1.29
N ARG A 38 20.75 -11.35 -1.50
CA ARG A 38 21.49 -11.42 -2.79
C ARG A 38 22.01 -12.82 -3.13
N LYS A 39 22.27 -13.68 -2.13
CA LYS A 39 22.64 -15.07 -2.40
C LYS A 39 21.45 -15.88 -2.91
N GLU A 40 20.26 -15.64 -2.37
CA GLU A 40 19.04 -16.33 -2.79
C GLU A 40 18.44 -15.73 -4.07
N ILE A 41 18.63 -14.43 -4.29
CA ILE A 41 18.13 -13.66 -5.43
C ILE A 41 19.28 -12.82 -6.00
N PRO A 42 20.17 -13.39 -6.82
CA PRO A 42 21.36 -12.70 -7.30
C PRO A 42 21.09 -11.64 -8.38
N ASP A 43 19.96 -11.74 -9.09
CA ASP A 43 19.70 -10.97 -10.30
C ASP A 43 19.02 -9.60 -10.04
N ASP A 44 19.17 -9.02 -8.85
CA ASP A 44 18.57 -7.72 -8.51
C ASP A 44 19.39 -6.93 -7.48
N ASN A 45 19.17 -5.62 -7.47
CA ASN A 45 19.88 -4.66 -6.65
C ASN A 45 19.08 -4.31 -5.40
N PHE A 46 19.40 -4.98 -4.29
CA PHE A 46 18.69 -4.77 -3.02
C PHE A 46 19.28 -3.65 -2.17
N TYR A 47 18.39 -2.86 -1.57
CA TYR A 47 18.69 -1.79 -0.61
C TYR A 47 17.60 -1.67 0.45
N PHE A 48 17.95 -1.14 1.63
CA PHE A 48 16.96 -0.86 2.66
C PHE A 48 16.28 0.47 2.38
N ILE A 49 14.95 0.45 2.37
CA ILE A 49 14.13 1.67 2.33
C ILE A 49 13.68 2.08 3.75
N ARG A 50 13.68 1.11 4.66
CA ARG A 50 13.67 1.31 6.12
C ARG A 50 14.72 0.40 6.74
N GLY A 51 15.84 0.95 7.20
CA GLY A 51 16.94 0.16 7.79
C GLY A 51 16.52 -0.60 9.05
N LEU A 52 17.31 -1.60 9.46
CA LEU A 52 17.04 -2.40 10.66
C LEU A 52 17.08 -1.51 11.91
N ASP A 53 15.91 -1.23 12.45
CA ASP A 53 15.75 -0.58 13.74
C ASP A 53 15.57 -1.65 14.82
N ARG A 54 16.23 -1.42 15.96
CA ARG A 54 16.10 -2.30 17.13
C ARG A 54 14.84 -1.93 17.90
N ASP A 55 13.68 -2.30 17.37
CA ASP A 55 12.42 -2.13 18.09
C ASP A 55 12.25 -3.28 19.09
N ARG A 56 12.26 -2.97 20.39
CA ARG A 56 11.76 -3.90 21.42
C ARG A 56 10.23 -3.83 21.39
N SER A 57 9.61 -4.64 20.56
CA SER A 57 8.17 -4.91 20.68
C SER A 57 7.93 -5.62 22.02
N LEU A 58 7.23 -5.00 22.97
CA LEU A 58 6.97 -5.63 24.28
C LEU A 58 6.09 -6.89 24.18
N SER A 59 5.45 -7.13 23.03
CA SER A 59 4.57 -8.27 22.76
C SER A 59 5.18 -9.39 21.91
N THR A 60 6.39 -9.22 21.35
CA THR A 60 7.05 -10.26 20.53
C THR A 60 8.56 -10.32 20.76
N ASN A 61 9.19 -11.46 20.51
CA ASN A 61 10.65 -11.60 20.60
C ASN A 61 11.42 -10.93 19.45
N ILE A 62 10.73 -10.23 18.53
CA ILE A 62 11.34 -9.57 17.37
C ILE A 62 12.21 -8.41 17.85
N ARG A 63 13.49 -8.43 17.48
CA ARG A 63 14.49 -7.43 17.86
C ARG A 63 14.93 -6.54 16.73
N TYR A 64 14.82 -6.97 15.47
CA TYR A 64 15.26 -6.20 14.31
C TYR A 64 14.13 -6.12 13.28
N ARG A 65 13.80 -4.90 12.87
CA ARG A 65 12.76 -4.64 11.86
C ARG A 65 13.26 -3.73 10.76
N GLY A 66 13.03 -4.11 9.51
CA GLY A 66 13.38 -3.29 8.35
C GLY A 66 12.56 -3.67 7.13
N ILE A 67 12.67 -2.85 6.08
CA ILE A 67 12.07 -3.13 4.78
C ILE A 67 13.18 -3.02 3.75
N VAL A 68 13.44 -4.14 3.07
CA VAL A 68 14.32 -4.21 1.91
C VAL A 68 13.49 -4.08 0.65
N TYR A 69 14.00 -3.34 -0.31
CA TYR A 69 13.42 -3.09 -1.60
C TYR A 69 14.47 -3.32 -2.69
N SER A 70 14.10 -3.16 -3.96
CA SER A 70 15.01 -3.37 -5.07
C SER A 70 14.65 -2.56 -6.30
N ASP A 71 15.55 -2.56 -7.29
CA ASP A 71 15.33 -1.88 -8.57
C ASP A 71 14.20 -2.54 -9.36
N LYS A 72 14.10 -3.88 -9.39
CA LYS A 72 12.96 -4.55 -10.07
C LYS A 72 11.63 -4.29 -9.39
N LEU A 73 11.59 -4.22 -8.05
CA LEU A 73 10.36 -3.84 -7.34
C LEU A 73 9.93 -2.42 -7.67
N LYS A 74 10.91 -1.50 -7.79
CA LYS A 74 10.67 -0.12 -8.24
C LYS A 74 10.11 -0.09 -9.66
N GLN A 75 10.74 -0.82 -10.58
CA GLN A 75 10.34 -0.91 -11.98
C GLN A 75 8.94 -1.51 -12.15
N ALA A 76 8.58 -2.48 -11.31
CA ALA A 76 7.24 -3.07 -11.28
C ALA A 76 6.20 -2.16 -10.62
N GLU A 77 6.58 -0.99 -10.10
CA GLU A 77 5.73 -0.09 -9.32
C GLU A 77 5.11 -0.76 -8.07
N SER A 78 5.85 -1.67 -7.44
CA SER A 78 5.35 -2.39 -6.26
C SER A 78 5.38 -1.51 -5.01
N PHE A 79 4.27 -1.51 -4.24
CA PHE A 79 4.23 -0.86 -2.92
C PHE A 79 4.67 -1.80 -1.78
N SER A 80 5.09 -3.01 -2.13
CA SER A 80 5.54 -4.04 -1.19
C SER A 80 7.05 -4.26 -1.32
N GLY A 81 7.69 -4.54 -0.19
CA GLY A 81 9.09 -4.96 -0.12
C GLY A 81 9.24 -6.18 0.77
N ILE A 82 10.48 -6.65 0.92
CA ILE A 82 10.80 -7.75 1.83
C ILE A 82 10.79 -7.20 3.26
N GLN A 83 9.83 -7.64 4.06
CA GLN A 83 9.78 -7.33 5.48
C GLN A 83 10.79 -8.20 6.22
N VAL A 84 11.70 -7.53 6.90
CA VAL A 84 12.70 -8.17 7.76
C VAL A 84 12.20 -8.04 9.19
N ALA A 85 11.92 -9.17 9.83
CA ALA A 85 11.51 -9.26 11.22
C ALA A 85 12.26 -10.41 11.89
N LEU A 86 13.34 -10.08 12.60
CA LEU A 86 14.27 -11.07 13.14
C LEU A 86 14.28 -11.01 14.67
N GLU A 87 14.26 -12.18 15.30
CA GLU A 87 14.50 -12.31 16.74
C GLU A 87 16.00 -12.21 17.04
N ASP A 88 16.83 -12.85 16.22
CA ASP A 88 18.28 -12.83 16.31
C ASP A 88 18.94 -12.69 14.92
N MET A 89 20.02 -11.92 14.85
CA MET A 89 20.83 -11.77 13.64
C MET A 89 21.60 -13.04 13.29
N ASP A 90 21.93 -13.87 14.29
CA ASP A 90 22.69 -15.10 14.07
C ASP A 90 21.83 -16.21 13.43
N GLU A 91 20.50 -16.07 13.47
CA GLU A 91 19.54 -16.99 12.87
C GLU A 91 19.03 -16.54 11.50
N LEU A 92 19.63 -15.50 10.90
CA LEU A 92 19.20 -14.91 9.64
C LEU A 92 19.02 -15.93 8.50
N TRP A 93 19.86 -16.97 8.47
CA TRP A 93 19.82 -18.03 7.45
C TRP A 93 18.47 -18.76 7.41
N LYS A 94 17.73 -18.83 8.53
CA LYS A 94 16.41 -19.48 8.59
C LYS A 94 15.35 -18.74 7.77
N TYR A 95 15.57 -17.45 7.48
CA TYR A 95 14.60 -16.59 6.82
C TYR A 95 14.79 -16.51 5.30
N LYS A 96 15.80 -17.18 4.74
CA LYS A 96 16.18 -17.10 3.32
C LYS A 96 15.00 -17.38 2.37
N GLU A 97 14.25 -18.46 2.61
CA GLU A 97 13.07 -18.84 1.81
C GLU A 97 11.90 -17.88 2.02
N SER A 98 11.78 -17.31 3.22
CA SER A 98 10.78 -16.27 3.49
C SER A 98 11.08 -15.01 2.68
N PHE A 99 12.34 -14.56 2.65
CA PHE A 99 12.73 -13.41 1.84
C PHE A 99 12.46 -13.61 0.36
N LYS A 100 12.79 -14.80 -0.17
CA LYS A 100 12.49 -15.14 -1.57
C LYS A 100 11.00 -15.09 -1.87
N ARG A 101 10.17 -15.73 -1.05
CA ARG A 101 8.70 -15.71 -1.24
C ARG A 101 8.11 -14.31 -1.10
N GLN A 102 8.58 -13.51 -0.15
CA GLN A 102 8.12 -12.12 0.00
C GLN A 102 8.48 -11.26 -1.22
N TYR A 103 9.68 -11.44 -1.77
CA TYR A 103 10.11 -10.74 -2.99
C TYR A 103 9.25 -11.13 -4.19
N GLU A 104 9.03 -12.43 -4.39
CA GLU A 104 8.16 -12.95 -5.46
C GLU A 104 6.71 -12.43 -5.33
N GLY A 105 6.15 -12.44 -4.12
CA GLY A 105 4.83 -11.86 -3.86
C GLY A 105 4.79 -10.36 -4.10
N ALA A 106 5.84 -9.62 -3.71
CA ALA A 106 5.94 -8.19 -3.94
C ALA A 106 6.01 -7.84 -5.44
N LEU A 107 6.69 -8.65 -6.26
CA LEU A 107 6.69 -8.51 -7.72
C LEU A 107 5.33 -8.85 -8.35
N ALA A 108 4.62 -9.82 -7.78
CA ALA A 108 3.30 -10.20 -8.27
C ALA A 108 2.21 -9.17 -7.92
N TYR A 109 2.38 -8.39 -6.84
CA TYR A 109 1.35 -7.47 -6.34
C TYR A 109 0.82 -6.48 -7.40
N PRO A 110 1.64 -5.75 -8.17
CA PRO A 110 1.14 -4.86 -9.23
C PRO A 110 0.21 -5.57 -10.21
N LEU A 111 0.60 -6.76 -10.69
CA LEU A 111 -0.18 -7.59 -11.61
C LEU A 111 -1.47 -8.09 -10.95
N ALA A 112 -1.40 -8.58 -9.72
CA ALA A 112 -2.55 -9.03 -8.94
C ALA A 112 -3.62 -7.94 -8.78
N THR A 113 -3.18 -6.68 -8.62
CA THR A 113 -4.09 -5.54 -8.44
C THR A 113 -4.59 -4.92 -9.73
N ALA A 114 -3.94 -5.19 -10.87
CA ALA A 114 -4.24 -4.56 -12.15
C ALA A 114 -5.71 -4.76 -12.58
N PRO A 115 -6.30 -5.97 -12.51
CA PRO A 115 -7.71 -6.16 -12.85
C PRO A 115 -8.65 -5.22 -12.10
N MET A 116 -8.44 -5.02 -10.79
CA MET A 116 -9.26 -4.12 -10.00
C MET A 116 -8.98 -2.65 -10.33
N LYS A 117 -7.70 -2.24 -10.37
CA LYS A 117 -7.32 -0.85 -10.63
C LYS A 117 -7.80 -0.36 -11.99
N GLU A 118 -7.58 -1.15 -13.04
CA GLU A 118 -7.94 -0.77 -14.40
C GLU A 118 -9.46 -0.70 -14.59
N ASN A 119 -10.19 -1.72 -14.15
CA ASN A 119 -11.65 -1.73 -14.32
C ASN A 119 -12.35 -0.70 -13.44
N ALA A 120 -11.85 -0.45 -12.22
CA ALA A 120 -12.37 0.65 -11.41
C ALA A 120 -12.18 2.00 -12.11
N LYS A 121 -11.02 2.26 -12.71
CA LYS A 121 -10.78 3.51 -13.44
C LYS A 121 -11.64 3.67 -14.69
N LYS A 122 -11.89 2.57 -15.42
CA LYS A 122 -12.83 2.58 -16.57
C LYS A 122 -14.24 2.98 -16.14
N ILE A 123 -14.68 2.55 -14.97
CA ILE A 123 -16.05 2.77 -14.46
C ILE A 123 -16.21 4.13 -13.77
N PHE A 124 -15.22 4.54 -12.97
CA PHE A 124 -15.33 5.69 -12.06
C PHE A 124 -14.49 6.90 -12.47
N GLY A 125 -13.59 6.77 -13.45
CA GLY A 125 -12.67 7.83 -13.86
C GLY A 125 -11.24 7.65 -13.33
N ASN A 126 -10.31 8.50 -13.79
CA ASN A 126 -8.89 8.34 -13.52
C ASN A 126 -8.46 8.84 -12.14
N ASP A 127 -9.16 9.83 -11.58
CA ASP A 127 -8.86 10.57 -10.35
C ASP A 127 -9.35 9.89 -9.07
N ILE A 128 -9.56 8.59 -9.13
CA ILE A 128 -9.92 7.75 -7.98
C ILE A 128 -8.68 7.23 -7.26
N ILE A 129 -8.87 6.74 -6.03
CA ILE A 129 -7.86 5.95 -5.31
C ILE A 129 -8.35 4.51 -5.27
N VAL A 130 -7.51 3.57 -5.66
CA VAL A 130 -7.78 2.13 -5.57
C VAL A 130 -6.68 1.46 -4.78
N TYR A 131 -7.04 0.92 -3.62
CA TYR A 131 -6.16 0.13 -2.78
C TYR A 131 -6.70 -1.30 -2.67
N VAL A 132 -5.83 -2.28 -2.84
CA VAL A 132 -6.19 -3.70 -2.75
C VAL A 132 -5.39 -4.31 -1.62
N ASP A 133 -6.11 -4.99 -0.73
CA ASP A 133 -5.55 -5.78 0.34
C ASP A 133 -5.68 -7.27 0.02
N PHE A 134 -4.57 -7.99 0.17
CA PHE A 134 -4.52 -9.44 0.02
C PHE A 134 -4.27 -10.07 1.40
N PRO A 135 -5.27 -10.72 2.00
CA PRO A 135 -5.12 -11.33 3.32
C PRO A 135 -4.08 -12.46 3.35
N MET A 136 -3.69 -13.02 2.20
CA MET A 136 -2.70 -14.10 2.07
C MET A 136 -1.54 -13.73 1.14
N ILE A 137 -0.71 -12.76 1.54
CA ILE A 137 0.43 -12.28 0.74
C ILE A 137 1.43 -13.38 0.34
N TRP A 138 1.50 -14.48 1.11
CA TRP A 138 2.44 -15.59 0.89
C TRP A 138 2.15 -16.44 -0.35
N ASP A 139 0.93 -16.36 -0.88
CA ASP A 139 0.46 -17.12 -2.06
C ASP A 139 0.11 -16.19 -3.23
N LEU A 140 0.47 -14.90 -3.12
CA LEU A 140 0.06 -13.87 -4.06
C LEU A 140 0.53 -14.16 -5.49
N LYS A 141 1.74 -14.71 -5.65
CA LYS A 141 2.27 -15.09 -6.97
C LYS A 141 1.40 -16.15 -7.64
N ALA A 142 1.10 -17.26 -6.95
CA ALA A 142 0.29 -18.33 -7.52
C ALA A 142 -1.14 -17.87 -7.83
N GLN A 143 -1.73 -17.04 -6.97
CA GLN A 143 -3.04 -16.43 -7.26
C GLN A 143 -3.01 -15.49 -8.46
N THR A 144 -1.93 -14.73 -8.64
CA THR A 144 -1.74 -13.86 -9.81
C THR A 144 -1.64 -14.68 -11.08
N GLU A 145 -0.75 -15.69 -11.09
CA GLU A 145 -0.59 -16.61 -12.22
C GLU A 145 -1.89 -17.36 -12.53
N PHE A 146 -2.66 -17.76 -11.52
CA PHE A 146 -3.99 -18.34 -11.70
C PHE A 146 -4.93 -17.38 -12.42
N VAL A 147 -5.06 -16.13 -11.94
CA VAL A 147 -5.95 -15.13 -12.56
C VAL A 147 -5.55 -14.89 -14.01
N GLU A 148 -4.27 -14.62 -14.28
CA GLU A 148 -3.76 -14.36 -15.64
C GLU A 148 -4.02 -15.52 -16.60
N ASN A 149 -3.81 -16.75 -16.15
CA ASN A 149 -4.01 -17.94 -16.99
C ASN A 149 -5.48 -18.26 -17.26
N ASN A 150 -6.41 -17.72 -16.46
CA ASN A 150 -7.83 -18.05 -16.52
C ASN A 150 -8.73 -16.89 -16.97
N ILE A 151 -8.19 -15.74 -17.39
CA ILE A 151 -9.00 -14.60 -17.84
C ILE A 151 -10.00 -15.04 -18.94
N GLY A 152 -11.30 -14.88 -18.65
CA GLY A 152 -12.40 -15.19 -19.55
C GLY A 152 -12.64 -16.68 -19.82
N LYS A 153 -12.00 -17.59 -19.08
CA LYS A 153 -12.17 -19.05 -19.21
C LYS A 153 -13.17 -19.57 -18.19
N GLU A 154 -13.67 -20.79 -18.37
CA GLU A 154 -14.43 -21.45 -17.30
C GLU A 154 -13.47 -22.12 -16.32
N THR A 155 -13.72 -21.95 -15.01
CA THR A 155 -12.92 -22.58 -13.94
C THR A 155 -13.75 -22.71 -12.67
N ASP A 156 -13.49 -23.79 -11.93
CA ASP A 156 -14.11 -24.07 -10.63
C ASP A 156 -13.36 -23.39 -9.46
N GLN A 157 -12.19 -22.81 -9.73
CA GLN A 157 -11.37 -22.11 -8.75
C GLN A 157 -11.66 -20.61 -8.75
N ILE A 158 -11.46 -19.97 -7.60
CA ILE A 158 -11.69 -18.53 -7.44
C ILE A 158 -10.63 -17.91 -6.51
N ALA A 159 -10.09 -16.78 -6.93
CA ALA A 159 -9.21 -15.97 -6.10
C ALA A 159 -10.04 -15.04 -5.20
N ASN A 160 -9.47 -14.64 -4.06
CA ASN A 160 -10.14 -13.74 -3.12
C ASN A 160 -9.32 -12.47 -2.94
N MET A 161 -9.99 -11.31 -2.93
CA MET A 161 -9.34 -10.03 -2.61
C MET A 161 -10.26 -9.13 -1.79
N THR A 162 -9.68 -8.17 -1.08
CA THR A 162 -10.45 -7.05 -0.52
C THR A 162 -10.01 -5.75 -1.20
N GLY A 163 -10.98 -5.05 -1.76
CA GLY A 163 -10.76 -3.82 -2.51
C GLY A 163 -11.33 -2.60 -1.79
N TYR A 164 -10.58 -1.51 -1.81
CA TYR A 164 -11.00 -0.21 -1.30
C TYR A 164 -10.90 0.83 -2.41
N ILE A 165 -11.98 1.56 -2.64
CA ILE A 165 -12.09 2.55 -3.71
C ILE A 165 -12.56 3.86 -3.10
N ASP A 166 -11.83 4.95 -3.31
CA ASP A 166 -12.31 6.29 -2.99
C ASP A 166 -12.55 7.06 -4.29
N VAL A 167 -13.81 7.48 -4.49
CA VAL A 167 -14.28 8.22 -5.66
C VAL A 167 -14.62 9.64 -5.22
N PHE A 168 -14.16 10.62 -6.00
CA PHE A 168 -14.30 12.04 -5.68
C PHE A 168 -15.32 12.72 -6.60
N VAL A 169 -16.34 13.33 -6.00
CA VAL A 169 -17.43 14.04 -6.68
C VAL A 169 -17.49 15.48 -6.18
N ASP A 170 -18.14 16.38 -6.91
CA ASP A 170 -18.16 17.79 -6.50
C ASP A 170 -18.98 18.02 -5.22
N ASP A 171 -20.09 17.30 -5.07
CA ASP A 171 -20.98 17.36 -3.91
C ASP A 171 -21.64 15.99 -3.68
N ILE A 172 -21.25 15.31 -2.61
CA ILE A 172 -21.79 13.98 -2.28
C ILE A 172 -23.29 13.99 -1.98
N THR A 173 -23.89 15.15 -1.66
CA THR A 173 -25.32 15.23 -1.34
C THR A 173 -26.21 15.23 -2.58
N LYS A 174 -25.63 15.38 -3.77
CA LYS A 174 -26.33 15.51 -5.06
C LYS A 174 -26.13 14.32 -6.00
N VAL A 175 -25.51 13.25 -5.54
CA VAL A 175 -25.23 12.08 -6.37
C VAL A 175 -26.45 11.16 -6.49
N ASP A 176 -26.57 10.48 -7.63
CA ASP A 176 -27.50 9.36 -7.79
C ASP A 176 -26.92 8.09 -7.13
N ILE A 177 -27.44 7.73 -5.96
CA ILE A 177 -26.99 6.54 -5.21
C ILE A 177 -27.17 5.26 -6.03
N ASP A 178 -28.26 5.15 -6.80
CA ASP A 178 -28.54 3.94 -7.58
C ASP A 178 -27.58 3.79 -8.77
N GLU A 179 -27.14 4.90 -9.37
CA GLU A 179 -26.07 4.89 -10.37
C GLU A 179 -24.78 4.29 -9.80
N TYR A 180 -24.36 4.73 -8.61
CA TYR A 180 -23.13 4.24 -7.98
C TYR A 180 -23.25 2.80 -7.47
N LYS A 181 -24.45 2.33 -7.08
CA LYS A 181 -24.71 0.92 -6.80
C LYS A 181 -24.50 0.05 -8.05
N LYS A 182 -25.03 0.47 -9.20
CA LYS A 182 -24.85 -0.23 -10.48
C LYS A 182 -23.38 -0.28 -10.87
N LYS A 183 -22.68 0.86 -10.85
CA LYS A 183 -21.25 0.93 -11.15
C LYS A 183 -20.39 0.00 -10.28
N LEU A 184 -20.62 -0.01 -8.96
CA LEU A 184 -19.88 -0.88 -8.05
C LEU A 184 -20.22 -2.37 -8.28
N PHE A 185 -21.48 -2.66 -8.55
CA PHE A 185 -21.92 -4.02 -8.90
C PHE A 185 -21.28 -4.50 -10.21
N ASP A 186 -21.24 -3.65 -11.24
CA ASP A 186 -20.62 -3.97 -12.52
C ASP A 186 -19.12 -4.28 -12.35
N LEU A 187 -18.39 -3.49 -11.57
CA LEU A 187 -17.00 -3.79 -11.22
C LEU A 187 -16.87 -5.16 -10.56
N HIS A 188 -17.70 -5.46 -9.55
CA HIS A 188 -17.70 -6.76 -8.88
C HIS A 188 -18.00 -7.90 -9.85
N GLN A 189 -18.98 -7.74 -10.74
CA GLN A 189 -19.32 -8.76 -11.74
C GLN A 189 -18.19 -8.98 -12.74
N THR A 190 -17.52 -7.91 -13.19
CA THR A 190 -16.35 -8.01 -14.06
C THR A 190 -15.23 -8.79 -13.37
N LEU A 191 -14.90 -8.46 -12.12
CA LEU A 191 -13.89 -9.20 -11.34
C LEU A 191 -14.25 -10.68 -11.20
N TYR A 192 -15.50 -10.98 -10.86
CA TYR A 192 -15.96 -12.36 -10.66
C TYR A 192 -15.99 -13.16 -11.97
N LYS A 193 -16.61 -12.63 -13.03
CA LYS A 193 -16.88 -13.38 -14.27
C LYS A 193 -15.70 -13.42 -15.21
N THR A 194 -14.92 -12.35 -15.28
CA THR A 194 -13.81 -12.23 -16.25
C THR A 194 -12.49 -12.65 -15.65
N TYR A 195 -12.26 -12.34 -14.37
CA TYR A 195 -10.96 -12.57 -13.73
C TYR A 195 -10.98 -13.68 -12.68
N HIS A 196 -12.14 -14.28 -12.40
CA HIS A 196 -12.31 -15.30 -11.36
C HIS A 196 -11.87 -14.81 -9.98
N ILE A 197 -12.28 -13.59 -9.64
CA ILE A 197 -11.98 -12.99 -8.35
C ILE A 197 -13.28 -12.68 -7.60
N ASP A 198 -13.48 -13.34 -6.46
CA ASP A 198 -14.53 -12.99 -5.50
C ASP A 198 -14.01 -11.89 -4.57
N ALA A 199 -14.41 -10.65 -4.89
CA ALA A 199 -13.90 -9.47 -4.21
C ALA A 199 -14.90 -8.93 -3.19
N ILE A 200 -14.45 -8.69 -1.96
CA ILE A 200 -15.15 -7.76 -1.08
C ILE A 200 -14.75 -6.35 -1.51
N LEU A 201 -15.70 -5.50 -1.91
CA LEU A 201 -15.40 -4.10 -2.28
C LEU A 201 -16.03 -3.13 -1.29
N TYR A 202 -15.20 -2.21 -0.81
CA TYR A 202 -15.58 -1.05 -0.02
C TYR A 202 -15.32 0.21 -0.84
N MET A 203 -16.39 0.90 -1.24
CA MET A 203 -16.26 2.17 -1.96
C MET A 203 -16.73 3.33 -1.09
N ASN A 204 -16.00 4.44 -1.08
CA ASN A 204 -16.45 5.70 -0.50
C ASN A 204 -16.61 6.77 -1.59
N LEU A 205 -17.78 7.41 -1.64
CA LEU A 205 -17.94 8.70 -2.34
C LEU A 205 -17.60 9.84 -1.39
N ARG A 206 -16.81 10.79 -1.86
CA ARG A 206 -16.30 11.91 -1.07
C ARG A 206 -16.32 13.20 -1.88
N ASP A 207 -16.44 14.34 -1.19
CA ASP A 207 -16.30 15.63 -1.87
C ASP A 207 -14.86 15.81 -2.36
N ARG A 208 -14.72 16.25 -3.61
CA ARG A 208 -13.45 16.52 -4.29
C ARG A 208 -12.60 17.55 -3.54
N LYS A 209 -13.23 18.52 -2.87
CA LYS A 209 -12.54 19.52 -2.04
C LYS A 209 -11.64 18.92 -0.96
N TYR A 210 -11.86 17.65 -0.57
CA TYR A 210 -11.02 16.97 0.41
C TYR A 210 -9.72 16.40 -0.18
N LEU A 211 -9.59 16.29 -1.50
CA LEU A 211 -8.39 15.82 -2.18
C LEU A 211 -7.40 16.98 -2.38
N THR A 212 -6.97 17.59 -1.28
CA THR A 212 -6.05 18.74 -1.28
C THR A 212 -4.62 18.35 -1.64
N TYR A 213 -3.78 19.34 -1.97
CA TYR A 213 -2.33 19.15 -2.17
C TYR A 213 -1.70 18.36 -1.02
N GLU A 214 -1.95 18.74 0.22
CA GLU A 214 -1.36 18.11 1.41
C GLU A 214 -1.78 16.65 1.52
N LYS A 215 -3.04 16.35 1.17
CA LYS A 215 -3.53 14.97 1.16
C LYS A 215 -2.89 14.14 0.06
N ILE A 216 -2.68 14.70 -1.12
CA ILE A 216 -1.96 13.99 -2.18
C ILE A 216 -0.50 13.76 -1.79
N ASP A 217 0.24 14.81 -1.46
CA ASP A 217 1.67 14.73 -1.11
C ASP A 217 1.93 13.74 0.03
N SER A 218 1.14 13.81 1.10
CA SER A 218 1.30 12.93 2.26
C SER A 218 1.05 11.45 1.98
N ASN A 219 0.23 11.09 1.00
CA ASN A 219 -0.14 9.69 0.71
C ASN A 219 0.69 9.04 -0.40
N ILE A 220 1.41 9.82 -1.22
CA ILE A 220 2.34 9.26 -2.22
C ILE A 220 3.43 8.46 -1.52
N PHE A 221 3.63 7.23 -1.98
CA PHE A 221 4.68 6.35 -1.49
C PHE A 221 6.03 7.05 -1.62
N TYR A 222 6.76 7.15 -0.51
CA TYR A 222 7.98 7.97 -0.46
C TYR A 222 9.05 7.56 -1.49
N ILE A 223 9.08 6.29 -1.91
CA ILE A 223 9.99 5.81 -2.97
C ILE A 223 9.74 6.49 -4.32
N PHE A 224 8.47 6.81 -4.62
CA PHE A 224 8.09 7.44 -5.88
C PHE A 224 8.01 8.97 -5.79
N ARG A 225 8.24 9.57 -4.62
CA ARG A 225 8.22 11.04 -4.46
C ARG A 225 9.28 11.76 -5.29
N ASN A 226 10.40 11.09 -5.55
CA ASN A 226 11.50 11.66 -6.33
C ASN A 226 11.37 11.37 -7.84
N GLU A 227 10.29 10.73 -8.28
CA GLU A 227 10.06 10.53 -9.71
C GLU A 227 9.83 11.88 -10.40
N PRO A 228 10.50 12.16 -11.54
CA PRO A 228 10.46 13.47 -12.18
C PRO A 228 9.05 13.99 -12.42
N LYS A 229 8.15 13.11 -12.89
CA LYS A 229 6.76 13.48 -13.17
C LYS A 229 5.96 13.76 -11.89
N VAL A 230 6.22 13.03 -10.81
CA VAL A 230 5.59 13.27 -9.51
C VAL A 230 6.01 14.64 -8.97
N ILE A 231 7.31 14.97 -9.02
CA ILE A 231 7.83 16.29 -8.61
C ILE A 231 7.18 17.41 -9.42
N GLU A 232 7.13 17.25 -10.75
CA GLU A 232 6.53 18.23 -11.67
C GLU A 232 5.07 18.52 -11.30
N LEU A 233 4.26 17.47 -11.13
CA LEU A 233 2.82 17.61 -10.84
C LEU A 233 2.56 18.14 -9.44
N LEU A 234 3.33 17.72 -8.43
CA LEU A 234 3.21 18.28 -7.08
C LEU A 234 3.56 19.76 -7.05
N LYS A 235 4.63 20.18 -7.75
CA LYS A 235 4.98 21.59 -7.88
C LYS A 235 3.85 22.38 -8.54
N LYS A 236 3.33 21.88 -9.67
CA LYS A 236 2.20 22.48 -10.39
C LYS A 236 0.98 22.63 -9.48
N TYR A 237 0.63 21.59 -8.71
CA TYR A 237 -0.53 21.64 -7.82
C TYR A 237 -0.34 22.66 -6.70
N LYS A 238 0.85 22.72 -6.12
CA LYS A 238 1.19 23.69 -5.06
C LYS A 238 1.11 25.14 -5.55
N GLU A 239 1.54 25.40 -6.78
CA GLU A 239 1.56 26.75 -7.37
C GLU A 239 0.18 27.20 -7.85
N ASN A 240 -0.57 26.32 -8.51
CA ASN A 240 -1.82 26.68 -9.20
C ASN A 240 -3.08 26.34 -8.40
N GLY A 241 -2.97 25.53 -7.34
CA GLY A 241 -4.10 25.08 -6.53
C GLY A 241 -5.04 24.10 -7.24
N ASN A 242 -4.72 23.63 -8.46
CA ASN A 242 -5.49 22.62 -9.16
C ASN A 242 -4.63 21.73 -10.07
N LEU A 243 -5.19 20.56 -10.41
CA LEU A 243 -4.70 19.62 -11.41
C LEU A 243 -5.92 19.05 -12.15
N ASN A 244 -5.76 18.64 -13.40
CA ASN A 244 -6.83 17.96 -14.11
C ASN A 244 -6.99 16.50 -13.64
N VAL A 245 -8.08 15.84 -14.05
CA VAL A 245 -8.43 14.47 -13.66
C VAL A 245 -7.33 13.45 -13.99
N VAL A 246 -6.66 13.59 -15.13
CA VAL A 246 -5.57 12.68 -15.53
C VAL A 246 -4.33 12.89 -14.64
N GLU A 247 -4.00 14.14 -14.34
CA GLU A 247 -2.87 14.50 -13.48
C GLU A 247 -3.08 14.05 -12.02
N ILE A 248 -4.28 14.25 -11.48
CA ILE A 248 -4.66 13.71 -10.17
C ILE A 248 -4.56 12.19 -10.19
N GLY A 249 -5.13 11.55 -11.22
CA GLY A 249 -5.11 10.10 -11.37
C GLY A 249 -3.71 9.50 -11.48
N TYR A 250 -2.76 10.24 -12.04
CA TYR A 250 -1.35 9.86 -12.06
C TYR A 250 -0.76 9.86 -10.64
N LEU A 251 -1.03 10.88 -9.84
CA LEU A 251 -0.52 10.97 -8.46
C LEU A 251 -1.19 9.95 -7.53
N THR A 252 -2.50 9.72 -7.66
CA THR A 252 -3.22 8.76 -6.82
C THR A 252 -2.83 7.30 -7.09
N ASN A 253 -2.22 6.99 -8.24
CA ASN A 253 -1.64 5.67 -8.49
C ASN A 253 -0.59 5.28 -7.46
N TYR A 254 0.17 6.24 -6.95
CA TYR A 254 1.27 6.01 -6.01
C TYR A 254 0.81 5.98 -4.54
N PHE A 255 -0.49 5.88 -4.27
CA PHE A 255 -1.01 5.78 -2.91
C PHE A 255 -0.82 4.38 -2.34
N VAL A 256 -0.28 4.29 -1.13
CA VAL A 256 -0.07 3.02 -0.40
C VAL A 256 -1.22 2.61 0.51
N ALA A 257 -2.28 3.41 0.53
CA ALA A 257 -3.42 3.23 1.41
C ALA A 257 -4.67 3.85 0.77
N PRO A 258 -5.87 3.38 1.16
CA PRO A 258 -7.09 4.10 0.82
C PRO A 258 -7.09 5.47 1.51
N PHE A 259 -8.02 6.34 1.15
CA PHE A 259 -8.15 7.66 1.75
C PHE A 259 -8.60 7.57 3.21
N ARG A 260 -7.64 7.45 4.13
CA ARG A 260 -7.82 7.27 5.58
C ARG A 260 -8.19 8.58 6.24
N ASN A 261 -9.45 8.99 6.07
CA ASN A 261 -10.05 10.03 6.87
C ASN A 261 -11.51 9.67 7.18
N TYR A 262 -11.73 9.18 8.42
CA TYR A 262 -13.02 8.68 8.90
C TYR A 262 -13.92 9.79 9.45
N THR A 263 -13.39 10.99 9.67
CA THR A 263 -14.17 12.13 10.18
C THR A 263 -14.80 12.96 9.06
N LEU A 264 -14.32 12.81 7.82
CA LEU A 264 -14.91 13.49 6.66
C LEU A 264 -16.21 12.81 6.22
N PRO A 265 -17.24 13.59 5.85
CA PRO A 265 -18.47 13.07 5.26
C PRO A 265 -18.17 12.20 4.04
N ARG A 266 -18.86 11.07 3.95
CA ARG A 266 -18.77 10.12 2.83
C ARG A 266 -20.02 9.26 2.76
N ILE A 267 -20.38 8.85 1.55
CA ILE A 267 -21.32 7.74 1.35
C ILE A 267 -20.49 6.48 1.21
N LYS A 268 -20.72 5.47 2.05
CA LYS A 268 -20.03 4.18 1.96
C LYS A 268 -20.91 3.17 1.25
N PHE A 269 -20.36 2.51 0.25
CA PHE A 269 -20.98 1.38 -0.46
C PHE A 269 -20.20 0.12 -0.15
N GLU A 270 -20.91 -0.98 0.08
CA GLU A 270 -20.28 -2.26 0.40
C GLU A 270 -20.94 -3.38 -0.41
N ILE A 271 -20.08 -4.18 -1.05
CA ILE A 271 -20.45 -5.45 -1.68
C ILE A 271 -19.57 -6.54 -1.08
N THR A 272 -20.22 -7.56 -0.54
CA THR A 272 -19.58 -8.78 -0.03
C THR A 272 -19.74 -9.91 -1.04
N TYR A 273 -19.04 -11.01 -0.80
CA TYR A 273 -19.01 -12.21 -1.66
C TYR A 273 -20.32 -12.55 -2.37
N LYS A 274 -20.18 -12.95 -3.65
CA LYS A 274 -21.22 -13.44 -4.57
C LYS A 274 -22.59 -12.76 -4.41
N ARG A 275 -22.71 -11.52 -4.90
CA ARG A 275 -24.02 -10.88 -5.14
C ARG A 275 -24.44 -11.05 -6.60
N ASN A 276 -25.71 -11.38 -6.80
CA ASN A 276 -26.33 -11.50 -8.14
C ASN A 276 -27.23 -10.30 -8.48
N ASP A 277 -27.33 -9.30 -7.59
CA ASP A 277 -28.24 -8.17 -7.72
C ASP A 277 -27.63 -6.90 -7.13
N TYR A 278 -27.53 -5.84 -7.93
CA TYR A 278 -27.01 -4.52 -7.52
C TYR A 278 -27.82 -3.89 -6.38
N LYS A 279 -29.11 -4.23 -6.25
CA LYS A 279 -29.95 -3.71 -5.17
C LYS A 279 -29.45 -4.12 -3.79
N LYS A 280 -28.70 -5.23 -3.70
CA LYS A 280 -28.09 -5.76 -2.47
C LYS A 280 -26.77 -5.09 -2.08
N VAL A 281 -26.28 -4.12 -2.87
CA VAL A 281 -25.16 -3.26 -2.45
C VAL A 281 -25.61 -2.46 -1.22
N ASN A 282 -24.91 -2.64 -0.11
CA ASN A 282 -25.18 -1.92 1.12
C ASN A 282 -24.74 -0.46 0.97
N VAL A 283 -25.52 0.48 1.49
CA VAL A 283 -25.22 1.92 1.44
C VAL A 283 -25.37 2.52 2.83
N ILE A 284 -24.32 3.20 3.30
CA ILE A 284 -24.30 3.89 4.58
C ILE A 284 -24.10 5.38 4.32
N LEU A 285 -25.13 6.17 4.60
CA LEU A 285 -25.15 7.61 4.43
C LEU A 285 -24.43 8.32 5.59
N PRO A 286 -23.76 9.46 5.33
CA PRO A 286 -23.20 10.31 6.37
C PRO A 286 -24.32 11.07 7.11
N LYS A 287 -24.04 11.58 8.32
CA LYS A 287 -25.07 12.19 9.18
C LYS A 287 -25.79 13.35 8.52
N GLU A 288 -25.08 14.09 7.69
CA GLU A 288 -25.54 15.27 6.96
C GLU A 288 -26.65 14.92 5.96
N MET A 289 -26.67 13.69 5.44
CA MET A 289 -27.68 13.22 4.48
C MET A 289 -28.84 12.48 5.14
N LYS A 290 -28.69 12.02 6.39
CA LYS A 290 -29.76 11.31 7.13
C LYS A 290 -30.91 12.22 7.61
N LYS A 291 -30.77 13.54 7.46
CA LYS A 291 -31.77 14.53 7.92
C LYS A 291 -32.78 14.94 6.84
N ASN A 292 -32.64 14.40 5.63
CA ASN A 292 -33.51 14.70 4.49
C ASN A 292 -34.45 13.54 4.11
N ASP A 293 -34.49 12.48 4.94
CA ASP A 293 -35.47 11.38 4.90
C ASP A 293 -36.52 11.59 6.00
#